data_AF-A0A4V1UWR6-F1
#
_entry.id   AF-A0A4V1UWR6-F1
#
_cell.length_a   1.000
_cell.length_b   1.000
_cell.length_c   1.000
_cell.angle_alpha   90.00
_cell.angle_beta   90.00
_cell.angle_gamma   90.00
#
_symmetry.space_group_name_H-M   'P 1'
#
loop_
_entity.id
_entity.type
_entity.pdbx_description
1 polymer ?
#
loop_
_entity_poly.entity_id
_entity_poly.type
_entity_poly.pdbx_seq_one_letter_code
_entity_poly.pdbx_strand_id
1 'polypeptide(L)'
;NNPVQRGRDPIFRTRPVSVIRKGDWKLLLYHEEWQLDGGREKLATNRAVELYNLADDQGERHDLTNENPAKRDELLKDLLAWLEKTGATLPSQPNPAYAPEAN
;
A
#
# COMPACT_ATOMS: atom_id res chain seq x y z
N ASN A 1 20.51 -21.06 -3.12
CA ASN A 1 19.54 -20.33 -3.96
C ASN A 1 18.34 -20.00 -3.09
N ASN A 2 18.44 -18.98 -2.22
CA ASN A 2 17.32 -18.58 -1.36
C ASN A 2 16.49 -17.53 -2.10
N PRO A 3 15.16 -17.70 -2.23
CA PRO A 3 14.33 -16.66 -2.80
C PRO A 3 14.42 -15.42 -1.92
N VAL A 4 14.62 -14.26 -2.55
CA VAL A 4 14.54 -12.98 -1.83
C VAL A 4 13.10 -12.79 -1.40
N GLN A 5 12.86 -12.79 -0.09
CA GLN A 5 11.54 -12.53 0.48
C GLN A 5 11.22 -11.05 0.26
N ARG A 6 10.45 -10.75 -0.79
CA ARG A 6 9.98 -9.38 -1.11
C ARG A 6 8.54 -9.12 -0.67
N GLY A 7 7.81 -10.17 -0.32
CA GLY A 7 6.46 -10.06 0.23
C GLY A 7 6.48 -9.64 1.68
N ARG A 8 5.45 -8.92 2.12
CA ARG A 8 5.25 -8.52 3.53
C ARG A 8 4.93 -9.70 4.46
N ASP A 9 4.54 -10.85 3.90
CA ASP A 9 4.08 -12.01 4.65
C ASP A 9 5.01 -13.22 4.47
N PRO A 10 5.17 -14.06 5.51
CA PRO A 10 5.89 -15.32 5.40
C PRO A 10 5.16 -16.35 4.53
N ILE A 11 3.83 -16.24 4.41
CA ILE A 11 2.98 -17.13 3.59
C ILE A 11 2.74 -16.46 2.22
N PHE A 12 2.78 -17.23 1.13
CA PHE A 12 2.48 -16.71 -0.20
C PHE A 12 1.00 -16.32 -0.31
N ARG A 13 0.71 -15.03 -0.14
CA ARG A 13 -0.62 -14.44 -0.37
C ARG A 13 -0.48 -13.06 -1.00
N THR A 14 -1.43 -12.69 -1.84
CA THR A 14 -1.54 -11.34 -2.39
C THR A 14 -2.47 -10.51 -1.51
N ARG A 15 -2.04 -9.29 -1.18
CA ARG A 15 -2.92 -8.28 -0.56
C ARG A 15 -3.51 -7.39 -1.66
N PRO A 16 -4.79 -6.98 -1.53
CA PRO A 16 -5.36 -5.99 -2.43
C PRO A 16 -4.57 -4.68 -2.31
N VAL A 17 -4.03 -4.20 -3.42
CA VAL A 17 -3.21 -2.98 -3.49
C VAL A 17 -3.64 -2.13 -4.68
N SER A 18 -3.69 -0.81 -4.47
CA SER A 18 -3.79 0.17 -5.55
C SER A 18 -2.48 0.93 -5.68
N VAL A 19 -2.13 1.32 -6.90
CA VAL A 19 -0.85 1.98 -7.19
C VAL A 19 -1.11 3.22 -8.01
N ILE A 20 -0.42 4.31 -7.66
CA ILE A 20 -0.33 5.52 -8.48
C ILE A 20 1.14 5.82 -8.78
N ARG A 21 1.43 6.17 -10.03
CA ARG A 21 2.73 6.68 -10.45
C ARG A 21 2.55 8.06 -11.07
N LYS A 22 3.31 9.04 -10.60
CA LYS A 22 3.29 10.42 -11.11
C LYS A 22 4.74 10.90 -11.26
N GLY A 23 5.22 10.90 -12.50
CA GLY A 23 6.64 11.12 -12.80
C GLY A 23 7.52 10.06 -12.15
N ASP A 24 8.49 10.51 -11.36
CA ASP A 24 9.44 9.67 -10.65
C ASP A 24 8.86 9.02 -9.39
N TRP A 25 7.71 9.49 -8.91
CA TRP A 25 7.14 9.00 -7.66
C TRP A 25 6.15 7.87 -7.89
N LYS A 26 6.24 6.85 -7.03
CA LYS A 26 5.31 5.73 -6.96
C LYS A 26 4.75 5.61 -5.56
N LEU A 27 3.44 5.53 -5.42
CA LEU A 27 2.76 5.27 -4.16
C LEU A 27 1.93 3.99 -4.27
N LEU A 28 2.04 3.13 -3.27
CA LEU A 28 1.23 1.93 -3.11
C LEU A 28 0.27 2.15 -1.92
N LEU A 29 -0.99 1.79 -2.10
CA LEU A 29 -2.03 1.80 -1.08
C LEU A 29 -2.50 0.37 -0.83
N TYR A 30 -2.21 -0.15 0.35
CA TYR A 30 -2.62 -1.47 0.82
C TYR A 30 -4.00 -1.36 1.48
N HIS A 31 -4.99 -1.99 0.85
CA HIS A 31 -6.40 -1.84 1.26
C HIS A 31 -6.73 -2.55 2.57
N GLU A 32 -6.03 -3.64 2.89
CA GLU A 32 -6.22 -4.37 4.15
C GLU A 32 -5.88 -3.48 5.34
N GLU A 33 -4.64 -2.97 5.43
CA GLU A 33 -4.21 -2.05 6.48
C GLU A 33 -4.97 -0.71 6.43
N TRP A 34 -5.33 -0.22 5.24
CA TRP A 34 -6.13 0.99 5.12
C TRP A 34 -7.52 0.86 5.79
N GLN A 35 -8.16 -0.30 5.64
CA GLN A 35 -9.49 -0.56 6.22
C GLN A 35 -9.40 -0.99 7.70
N LEU A 36 -8.40 -1.81 8.06
CA LEU A 36 -8.31 -2.44 9.38
C LEU A 36 -7.48 -1.65 10.40
N ASP A 37 -6.47 -0.90 9.95
CA ASP A 37 -5.49 -0.23 10.82
C ASP A 37 -5.66 1.29 10.86
N GLY A 38 -6.90 1.78 10.80
CA GLY A 38 -7.24 3.20 11.02
C GLY A 38 -6.93 4.14 9.85
N GLY A 39 -6.67 3.59 8.66
CA GLY A 39 -6.63 4.33 7.40
C GLY A 39 -5.82 5.62 7.43
N ARG A 40 -6.46 6.73 7.03
CA ARG A 40 -5.77 8.01 6.87
C ARG A 40 -5.17 8.56 8.16
N GLU A 41 -5.84 8.36 9.29
CA GLU A 41 -5.44 8.93 10.59
C GLU A 41 -4.14 8.31 11.12
N LYS A 42 -3.87 7.05 10.73
CA LYS A 42 -2.72 6.30 11.19
C LYS A 42 -1.60 6.17 10.16
N LEU A 43 -1.60 6.91 9.06
CA LEU A 43 -0.61 6.80 7.96
C LEU A 43 0.87 6.83 8.35
N ALA A 44 1.21 7.45 9.47
CA ALA A 44 2.60 7.46 9.96
C ALA A 44 3.02 6.13 10.63
N THR A 45 2.03 5.32 11.02
CA THR A 45 2.20 4.13 11.86
C THR A 45 1.59 2.87 11.27
N ASN A 46 0.52 2.99 10.47
CA ASN A 46 -0.07 1.89 9.74
C ASN A 46 0.70 1.73 8.44
N ARG A 47 0.94 0.47 8.05
CA ARG A 47 1.71 0.14 6.85
C ARG A 47 0.84 0.28 5.59
N ALA A 48 -0.23 1.09 5.65
CA ALA A 48 -1.24 1.18 4.61
C ALA A 48 -0.69 1.84 3.34
N VAL A 49 0.37 2.64 3.44
CA VAL A 49 0.97 3.31 2.29
C VAL A 49 2.47 3.07 2.25
N GLU A 50 3.00 2.91 1.04
CA GLU A 50 4.43 2.98 0.76
C GLU A 50 4.69 3.99 -0.35
N LEU A 51 5.77 4.76 -0.22
CA LEU A 51 6.16 5.81 -1.16
C LEU A 51 7.61 5.59 -1.60
N TYR A 52 7.83 5.55 -2.90
CA TYR A 52 9.15 5.36 -3.49
C TYR A 52 9.44 6.46 -4.51
N ASN A 53 10.71 6.89 -4.56
CA ASN A 53 11.24 7.73 -5.63
C ASN A 53 12.03 6.86 -6.61
N LEU A 54 11.43 6.55 -7.75
CA LEU A 54 12.00 5.66 -8.76
C LEU A 54 13.18 6.26 -9.53
N ALA A 55 13.41 7.57 -9.46
CA ALA A 55 14.60 8.18 -10.06
C ALA A 55 15.87 7.84 -9.28
N ASP A 56 15.75 7.79 -7.95
CA ASP A 56 16.86 7.49 -7.04
C ASP A 56 16.91 5.99 -6.69
N ASP A 57 15.74 5.35 -6.55
CA ASP A 57 15.58 3.99 -6.08
C ASP A 57 14.65 3.18 -6.99
N GLN A 58 15.16 2.82 -8.17
CA GLN A 58 14.47 1.93 -9.12
C GLN A 58 14.14 0.55 -8.54
N GLY A 59 14.82 0.16 -7.45
CA GLY A 59 14.64 -1.12 -6.79
C GLY A 59 13.53 -1.15 -5.74
N GLU A 60 12.91 -0.01 -5.42
CA GLU A 60 11.86 0.10 -4.39
C GLU A 60 12.31 -0.47 -3.03
N ARG A 61 13.53 -0.12 -2.64
CA ARG A 61 14.19 -0.57 -1.41
C ARG A 61 13.99 0.38 -0.24
N HIS A 62 13.75 1.67 -0.50
CA HIS A 62 13.64 2.68 0.55
C HIS A 62 12.25 3.30 0.57
N ASP A 63 11.45 2.95 1.58
CA ASP A 63 10.16 3.59 1.82
C ASP A 63 10.34 5.01 2.38
N LEU A 64 9.90 6.00 1.61
CA LEU A 64 9.98 7.43 1.93
C LEU A 64 8.66 7.97 2.52
N THR A 65 7.73 7.10 2.93
CA THR A 65 6.38 7.49 3.38
C THR A 65 6.40 8.48 4.54
N ASN A 66 7.27 8.24 5.51
CA ASN A 66 7.42 9.10 6.69
C ASN A 66 8.40 10.27 6.48
N GLU A 67 9.29 10.15 5.50
CA GLU A 67 10.28 11.18 5.16
C GLU A 67 9.69 12.28 4.27
N ASN A 68 8.72 11.94 3.41
CA ASN A 68 8.09 12.87 2.48
C ASN A 68 6.55 12.87 2.61
N PRO A 69 5.98 13.26 3.77
CA PRO A 69 4.55 13.23 4.01
C PRO A 69 3.77 14.14 3.04
N ALA A 70 4.36 15.26 2.61
CA ALA A 70 3.72 16.16 1.64
C ALA A 70 3.47 15.46 0.28
N LYS A 71 4.46 14.71 -0.21
CA LYS A 71 4.35 13.97 -1.48
C LYS A 71 3.43 12.75 -1.33
N ARG A 72 3.50 12.06 -0.19
CA ARG A 72 2.57 10.98 0.18
C ARG A 72 1.12 11.46 0.10
N ASP A 73 0.79 12.55 0.78
CA ASP A 73 -0.58 13.06 0.85
C ASP A 73 -1.08 13.60 -0.50
N GLU A 74 -0.21 14.19 -1.32
CA GLU A 74 -0.54 14.60 -2.70
C GLU A 74 -0.97 13.38 -3.54
N LEU A 75 -0.12 12.36 -3.61
CA LEU A 75 -0.35 11.16 -4.41
C LEU A 75 -1.52 10.34 -3.89
N LEU A 76 -1.65 10.22 -2.57
CA LEU A 76 -2.76 9.51 -1.94
C LEU A 76 -4.09 10.21 -2.25
N LYS A 77 -4.14 11.55 -2.20
CA LYS A 77 -5.34 12.30 -2.57
C LYS A 77 -5.74 12.08 -4.03
N ASP A 78 -4.77 12.15 -4.94
CA ASP A 78 -4.98 11.88 -6.37
C ASP A 78 -5.52 10.45 -6.59
N LEU A 79 -4.93 9.45 -5.92
CA LEU A 79 -5.35 8.06 -6.01
C LEU A 79 -6.77 7.84 -5.47
N LEU A 80 -7.09 8.38 -4.29
CA LEU A 80 -8.43 8.26 -3.70
C LEU A 80 -9.50 8.93 -4.57
N ALA A 81 -9.20 10.12 -5.12
CA ALA A 81 -10.11 10.80 -6.04
C ALA A 81 -10.34 9.99 -7.33
N TRP A 82 -9.30 9.32 -7.83
CA TRP A 82 -9.43 8.43 -8.97
C TRP A 82 -10.26 7.17 -8.66
N LEU A 83 -10.08 6.57 -7.47
CA LEU A 83 -10.88 5.44 -7.01
C LEU A 83 -12.37 5.81 -6.88
N GLU A 84 -12.67 6.98 -6.33
CA GLU A 84 -14.05 7.50 -6.24
C GLU A 84 -14.65 7.72 -7.64
N LYS A 85 -13.90 8.38 -8.53
CA LYS A 85 -14.35 8.67 -9.90
C LYS A 85 -14.62 7.40 -10.71
N THR A 86 -13.85 6.34 -10.49
CA THR A 86 -13.99 5.07 -11.23
C THR A 86 -15.08 4.17 -10.65
N GLY A 87 -15.65 4.51 -9.48
CA GLY A 87 -16.61 3.67 -8.79
C GLY A 87 -16.01 2.35 -8.32
N ALA A 88 -14.70 2.33 -8.00
CA ALA A 88 -14.01 1.13 -7.58
C ALA A 88 -14.62 0.59 -6.27
N THR A 89 -15.15 -0.62 -6.30
CA THR A 89 -15.66 -1.31 -5.11
C THR A 89 -14.48 -1.80 -4.28
N LEU A 90 -14.18 -1.10 -3.19
CA LEU A 90 -13.20 -1.54 -2.21
C LEU A 90 -13.82 -2.58 -1.28
N PRO A 91 -13.10 -3.68 -0.96
CA PRO A 91 -13.56 -4.63 0.06
C PRO A 91 -13.54 -3.95 1.43
N SER A 92 -14.71 -3.74 2.02
CA SER A 92 -14.85 -3.06 3.32
C SER A 92 -14.98 -4.02 4.51
N GLN A 93 -15.05 -5.33 4.26
CA GLN A 93 -15.25 -6.33 5.32
C GLN A 93 -14.12 -7.36 5.31
N PRO A 94 -13.53 -7.69 6.48
CA PRO A 94 -12.59 -8.79 6.59
C PRO A 94 -13.29 -10.11 6.27
N ASN A 95 -12.57 -11.05 5.64
CA ASN A 95 -13.12 -12.37 5.34
C ASN A 95 -13.28 -13.17 6.65
N PRO A 96 -14.50 -13.53 7.08
CA PRO A 96 -14.71 -14.27 8.33
C PRO A 96 -14.19 -15.71 8.28
N ALA A 97 -13.97 -16.26 7.08
CA ALA A 97 -13.39 -17.59 6.89
C ALA A 97 -11.85 -17.57 6.76
N TYR A 98 -11.21 -16.43 7.03
CA TYR A 98 -9.76 -16.32 6.97
C TYR A 98 -9.11 -17.10 8.12
N ALA A 99 -8.50 -18.24 7.78
CA ALA A 99 -7.72 -19.08 8.69
C ALA A 99 -6.23 -19.05 8.25
N PRO A 100 -5.36 -18.29 8.92
CA PRO A 100 -3.93 -18.18 8.55
C PRO A 100 -3.12 -19.47 8.81
N GLU A 101 -3.71 -20.48 9.46
CA GLU A 101 -3.02 -21.69 9.97
C GLU A 101 -3.36 -22.99 9.23
N ALA A 102 -3.87 -22.93 8.00
CA ALA A 102 -4.09 -24.15 7.21
C ALA A 102 -2.78 -24.59 6.52
N ASN A 103 -1.91 -25.28 7.28
CA ASN A 103 -0.92 -26.22 6.75
C ASN A 103 -1.49 -27.64 6.81
#